data_AF-F4R3R7-F1
#
_entry.id   AF-F4R3R7-F1
#
_cell.length_a   1.000
_cell.length_b   1.000
_cell.length_c   1.000
_cell.angle_alpha   90.00
_cell.angle_beta   90.00
_cell.angle_gamma   90.00
#
_symmetry.space_group_name_H-M   'P 1'
#
loop_
_entity.id
_entity.type
_entity.pdbx_description
1 polymer ?
#
loop_
_entity_poly.entity_id
_entity_poly.type
_entity_poly.pdbx_seq_one_letter_code
_entity_poly.pdbx_strand_id
1 'polypeptide(L)'
;LLKTDEGKVFRYNNTLGGTWVSIPFNDTARPQADQPSLEEPWDYNKHQIRGVNLGGWLVIEPFITPYLFEPYIKSENPPIDEWSLIKTLGDSAKNVIEDHYKDFIKEEDFAQIASAGLNWIRIPIGWWLIESQEDEPFQSGVSWKYLYKAFGWARKYGLRLNLDLHAVPGSQNGWNHSGRQGKQINFLAGPMGIVNAQRTLNYIMTLTQFISQPKYKNVVPMFSVLNEPKIGSITSAALRSWYYESYKLIRSIGGQGEGNGPFIVFHDGFQGVSGIGSTLKNPWSGFMNGSDRVGLDTHPYLCFGSQNNDSLETNSFKPCKQWSAHQNFTMDSFGLAIAGEWSLAVNDCGIFVNNVGSGSRFDGTYPSPSSPDPKIPKIGDCSYWNDHRKWTKSSKDSFIELGKTTQDSLINSFFWTWKISHSILQDNPPNPMWNYQLGLQSGYIR
;
A
#
# COMPACT_ATOMS: atom_id res chain seq x y z
N LEU A 1 -5.84 -1.32 -30.83
CA LEU A 1 -6.97 -1.49 -29.89
C LEU A 1 -6.73 -2.77 -29.11
N LEU A 2 -7.01 -2.77 -27.80
CA LEU A 2 -6.90 -3.92 -26.92
C LEU A 2 -8.28 -4.38 -26.49
N LYS A 3 -8.44 -5.68 -26.26
CA LYS A 3 -9.61 -6.28 -25.62
C LYS A 3 -9.22 -6.72 -24.21
N THR A 4 -10.02 -6.34 -23.22
CA THR A 4 -9.85 -6.79 -21.82
C THR A 4 -10.35 -8.23 -21.64
N ASP A 5 -10.06 -8.83 -20.49
CA ASP A 5 -10.63 -10.11 -20.05
C ASP A 5 -12.17 -10.11 -20.03
N GLU A 6 -12.78 -8.96 -19.73
CA GLU A 6 -14.24 -8.76 -19.80
C GLU A 6 -14.76 -8.40 -21.20
N GLY A 7 -13.87 -8.37 -22.19
CA GLY A 7 -14.23 -8.18 -23.59
C GLY A 7 -14.44 -6.73 -24.02
N LYS A 8 -14.19 -5.76 -23.14
CA LYS A 8 -14.23 -4.33 -23.47
C LYS A 8 -13.04 -3.96 -24.36
N VAL A 9 -13.29 -3.15 -25.38
CA VAL A 9 -12.26 -2.70 -26.31
C VAL A 9 -11.83 -1.28 -25.96
N PHE A 10 -10.53 -1.04 -25.80
CA PHE A 10 -9.98 0.29 -25.52
C PHE A 10 -8.68 0.54 -26.29
N ARG A 11 -8.26 1.81 -26.38
CA ARG A 11 -6.98 2.20 -26.97
C ARG A 11 -5.91 2.18 -25.88
N TYR A 12 -5.02 1.20 -25.92
CA TYR A 12 -3.78 1.24 -25.13
C TYR A 12 -2.83 2.26 -25.76
N ASN A 13 -2.49 3.30 -25.01
CA ASN A 13 -1.64 4.38 -25.46
C ASN A 13 -0.49 4.56 -24.48
N ASN A 14 0.56 3.77 -24.67
CA ASN A 14 1.79 3.88 -23.90
C ASN A 14 2.84 4.62 -24.74
N THR A 15 2.99 5.91 -24.49
CA THR A 15 3.94 6.78 -25.22
C THR A 15 5.39 6.55 -24.81
N LEU A 16 5.65 5.72 -23.80
CA LEU A 16 6.97 5.35 -23.30
C LEU A 16 7.49 4.05 -23.95
N GLY A 17 6.81 3.58 -25.00
CA GLY A 17 7.24 2.44 -25.82
C GLY A 17 7.05 1.07 -25.16
N GLY A 18 6.24 0.98 -24.10
CA GLY A 18 5.87 -0.30 -23.50
C GLY A 18 5.12 -1.22 -24.47
N THR A 19 5.34 -2.53 -24.33
CA THR A 19 4.70 -3.58 -25.11
C THR A 19 3.68 -4.34 -24.25
N TRP A 20 2.82 -5.13 -24.89
CA TRP A 20 1.83 -5.95 -24.19
C TRP A 20 1.73 -7.33 -24.84
N VAL A 21 1.26 -8.32 -24.07
CA VAL A 21 1.05 -9.69 -24.58
C VAL A 21 -0.23 -10.30 -24.03
N SER A 22 -1.04 -10.90 -24.89
CA SER A 22 -2.29 -11.59 -24.50
C SER A 22 -2.19 -13.12 -24.57
N ILE A 23 -0.98 -13.65 -24.72
CA ILE A 23 -0.72 -15.10 -24.72
C ILE A 23 -0.57 -15.54 -23.25
N PRO A 24 -1.35 -16.53 -22.77
CA PRO A 24 -1.22 -17.03 -21.41
C PRO A 24 0.22 -17.44 -21.08
N PHE A 25 0.69 -17.07 -19.89
CA PHE A 25 2.03 -17.40 -19.38
C PHE A 25 3.21 -16.91 -20.24
N ASN A 26 2.98 -15.92 -21.11
CA ASN A 26 4.04 -15.21 -21.82
C ASN A 26 4.49 -13.98 -21.02
N ASP A 27 5.77 -13.90 -20.69
CA ASP A 27 6.35 -12.90 -19.80
C ASP A 27 7.17 -11.82 -20.57
N THR A 28 7.04 -11.76 -21.91
CA THR A 28 7.84 -10.88 -22.79
C THR A 28 7.39 -9.41 -22.82
N ALA A 29 6.23 -9.08 -22.25
CA ALA A 29 5.74 -7.70 -22.21
C ALA A 29 6.67 -6.81 -21.37
N ARG A 30 6.83 -5.56 -21.81
CA ARG A 30 7.61 -4.53 -21.13
C ARG A 30 6.69 -3.37 -20.73
N PRO A 31 6.75 -2.86 -19.50
CA PRO A 31 5.90 -1.75 -19.08
C PRO A 31 6.32 -0.44 -19.79
N GLN A 32 7.61 -0.26 -20.07
CA GLN A 32 8.19 0.83 -20.87
C GLN A 32 9.36 0.28 -21.71
N ALA A 33 9.80 1.00 -22.74
CA ALA A 33 10.84 0.53 -23.66
C ALA A 33 12.22 0.33 -23.00
N ASP A 34 12.52 1.11 -21.97
CA ASP A 34 13.77 1.09 -21.20
C ASP A 34 13.72 0.17 -19.96
N GLN A 35 12.58 -0.48 -19.71
CA GLN A 35 12.41 -1.37 -18.57
C GLN A 35 12.53 -2.84 -18.96
N PRO A 36 13.03 -3.70 -18.05
CA PRO A 36 13.12 -5.14 -18.30
C PRO A 36 11.73 -5.79 -18.41
N SER A 37 11.57 -6.75 -19.33
CA SER A 37 10.41 -7.63 -19.39
C SER A 37 10.35 -8.52 -18.14
N LEU A 38 9.26 -9.25 -17.92
CA LEU A 38 9.15 -10.14 -16.75
C LEU A 38 10.08 -11.36 -16.83
N GLU A 39 10.55 -11.74 -18.02
CA GLU A 39 11.53 -12.82 -18.20
C GLU A 39 12.95 -12.40 -17.79
N GLU A 40 13.23 -11.10 -17.83
CA GLU A 40 14.52 -10.55 -17.45
C GLU A 40 14.58 -10.31 -15.93
N PRO A 41 15.71 -10.61 -15.28
CA PRO A 41 15.87 -10.35 -13.85
C PRO A 41 15.80 -8.85 -13.56
N TRP A 42 15.23 -8.50 -12.40
CA TRP A 42 15.21 -7.13 -11.91
C TRP A 42 16.53 -6.80 -11.21
N ASP A 43 17.41 -6.06 -11.88
CA ASP A 43 18.65 -5.55 -11.28
C ASP A 43 18.34 -4.34 -10.39
N TYR A 44 18.25 -4.55 -9.08
CA TYR A 44 17.97 -3.52 -8.06
C TYR A 44 19.05 -2.43 -7.94
N ASN A 45 20.22 -2.60 -8.57
CA ASN A 45 21.25 -1.55 -8.62
C ASN A 45 21.10 -0.62 -9.84
N LYS A 46 20.40 -1.08 -10.89
CA LYS A 46 20.23 -0.33 -12.15
C LYS A 46 18.82 0.19 -12.34
N HIS A 47 17.83 -0.53 -11.84
CA HIS A 47 16.42 -0.20 -12.01
C HIS A 47 15.81 0.19 -10.67
N GLN A 48 15.06 1.29 -10.71
CA GLN A 48 14.33 1.82 -9.57
C GLN A 48 12.88 1.34 -9.61
N ILE A 49 12.36 0.92 -8.46
CA ILE A 49 10.93 0.65 -8.32
C ILE A 49 10.17 1.97 -8.32
N ARG A 50 9.35 2.16 -9.35
CA ARG A 50 8.37 3.25 -9.48
C ARG A 50 6.99 2.60 -9.50
N GLY A 51 6.44 2.41 -8.31
CA GLY A 51 5.21 1.67 -8.12
C GLY A 51 4.06 2.50 -7.58
N VAL A 52 2.89 1.88 -7.59
CA VAL A 52 1.68 2.33 -6.88
C VAL A 52 1.11 1.17 -6.09
N ASN A 53 0.41 1.49 -5.01
CA ASN A 53 -0.41 0.54 -4.28
C ASN A 53 -1.79 0.41 -4.93
N LEU A 54 -2.39 -0.77 -4.83
CA LEU A 54 -3.83 -0.97 -5.04
C LEU A 54 -4.57 -1.02 -3.69
N GLY A 55 -4.33 0.00 -2.86
CA GLY A 55 -4.99 0.18 -1.56
C GLY A 55 -6.50 0.34 -1.73
N GLY A 56 -7.26 -0.06 -0.71
CA GLY A 56 -8.72 -0.06 -0.74
C GLY A 56 -9.35 -1.06 -1.72
N TRP A 57 -8.58 -1.97 -2.35
CA TRP A 57 -9.11 -3.00 -3.25
C TRP A 57 -9.43 -4.31 -2.55
N LEU A 58 -8.41 -5.11 -2.18
CA LEU A 58 -8.62 -6.42 -1.53
C LEU A 58 -8.56 -6.36 0.00
N VAL A 59 -8.28 -5.17 0.53
CA VAL A 59 -8.46 -4.74 1.92
C VAL A 59 -9.11 -3.38 1.86
N ILE A 60 -10.30 -3.26 2.44
CA ILE A 60 -11.16 -2.09 2.27
C ILE A 60 -10.83 -1.03 3.32
N GLU A 61 -10.69 0.22 2.85
CA GLU A 61 -10.34 1.36 3.70
C GLU A 61 -11.30 2.52 3.49
N PRO A 62 -11.89 3.07 4.56
CA PRO A 62 -12.92 4.11 4.44
C PRO A 62 -12.50 5.33 3.62
N PHE A 63 -11.28 5.80 3.75
CA PHE A 63 -10.83 7.01 3.04
C PHE A 63 -10.53 6.75 1.56
N ILE A 64 -10.27 5.50 1.17
CA ILE A 64 -10.03 5.12 -0.22
C ILE A 64 -11.35 4.82 -0.92
N THR A 65 -12.28 4.17 -0.22
CA THR A 65 -13.58 3.77 -0.75
C THR A 65 -14.74 4.35 0.06
N PRO A 66 -14.85 5.69 0.20
CA PRO A 66 -15.85 6.31 1.08
C PRO A 66 -17.29 5.93 0.73
N TYR A 67 -17.59 5.66 -0.54
CA TYR A 67 -18.94 5.25 -0.99
C TYR A 67 -19.50 4.01 -0.27
N LEU A 68 -18.65 3.12 0.27
CA LEU A 68 -19.08 1.95 1.02
C LEU A 68 -19.53 2.29 2.46
N PHE A 69 -19.03 3.42 3.00
CA PHE A 69 -19.22 3.80 4.41
C PHE A 69 -20.20 4.97 4.56
N GLU A 70 -20.20 5.90 3.61
CA GLU A 70 -21.07 7.09 3.57
C GLU A 70 -22.57 6.80 3.73
N PRO A 71 -23.15 5.70 3.22
CA PRO A 71 -24.55 5.37 3.49
C PRO A 71 -24.89 5.20 4.98
N TYR A 72 -23.88 4.90 5.81
CA TYR A 72 -24.06 4.49 7.21
C TYR A 72 -23.55 5.52 8.22
N ILE A 73 -23.02 6.68 7.80
CA ILE A 73 -22.40 7.65 8.73
C ILE A 73 -23.36 8.24 9.77
N LYS A 74 -24.67 8.15 9.53
CA LYS A 74 -25.72 8.59 10.47
C LYS A 74 -26.31 7.44 11.29
N SER A 75 -25.82 6.21 11.13
CA SER A 75 -26.27 5.09 11.96
C SER A 75 -25.78 5.27 13.40
N GLU A 76 -26.38 4.54 14.33
CA GLU A 76 -25.96 4.56 15.74
C GLU A 76 -24.52 4.08 15.91
N ASN A 77 -24.11 3.09 15.09
CA ASN A 77 -22.76 2.53 15.07
C ASN A 77 -22.25 2.51 13.62
N PRO A 78 -21.73 3.64 13.10
CA PRO A 78 -21.18 3.68 11.76
C PRO A 78 -20.01 2.70 11.62
N PRO A 79 -19.91 1.96 10.49
CA PRO A 79 -18.75 1.11 10.25
C PRO A 79 -17.49 1.97 10.10
N ILE A 80 -16.40 1.52 10.71
CA ILE A 80 -15.11 2.23 10.77
C ILE A 80 -13.95 1.42 10.17
N ASP A 81 -14.23 0.22 9.69
CA ASP A 81 -13.30 -0.75 9.11
C ASP A 81 -14.09 -1.81 8.32
N GLU A 82 -13.40 -2.69 7.60
CA GLU A 82 -14.03 -3.76 6.82
C GLU A 82 -14.83 -4.73 7.70
N TRP A 83 -14.34 -5.03 8.91
CA TRP A 83 -15.04 -5.89 9.87
C TRP A 83 -16.43 -5.37 10.24
N SER A 84 -16.52 -4.10 10.65
CA SER A 84 -17.78 -3.46 11.03
C SER A 84 -18.66 -3.19 9.82
N LEU A 85 -18.07 -2.86 8.66
CA LEU A 85 -18.82 -2.74 7.39
C LEU A 85 -19.56 -4.03 7.06
N ILE A 86 -18.86 -5.17 7.11
CA ILE A 86 -19.49 -6.47 6.81
C ILE A 86 -20.62 -6.77 7.79
N LYS A 87 -20.42 -6.48 9.09
CA LYS A 87 -21.49 -6.64 10.09
C LYS A 87 -22.70 -5.75 9.80
N THR A 88 -22.47 -4.50 9.36
CA THR A 88 -23.54 -3.58 8.97
C THR A 88 -24.28 -4.06 7.71
N LEU A 89 -23.56 -4.67 6.75
CA LEU A 89 -24.14 -5.20 5.51
C LEU A 89 -24.98 -6.47 5.72
N GLY A 90 -24.67 -7.26 6.76
CA GLY A 90 -25.35 -8.52 7.04
C GLY A 90 -25.34 -9.46 5.83
N ASP A 91 -26.51 -9.99 5.46
CA ASP A 91 -26.65 -10.96 4.36
C ASP A 91 -26.20 -10.40 2.99
N SER A 92 -26.17 -9.07 2.82
CA SER A 92 -25.73 -8.44 1.57
C SER A 92 -24.20 -8.38 1.42
N ALA A 93 -23.45 -8.66 2.48
CA ALA A 93 -22.01 -8.44 2.52
C ALA A 93 -21.26 -9.12 1.38
N LYS A 94 -21.54 -10.40 1.13
CA LYS A 94 -20.86 -11.15 0.06
C LYS A 94 -20.99 -10.47 -1.29
N ASN A 95 -22.20 -10.04 -1.66
CA ASN A 95 -22.46 -9.44 -2.97
C ASN A 95 -21.83 -8.04 -3.07
N VAL A 96 -22.01 -7.19 -2.05
CA VAL A 96 -21.45 -5.83 -2.05
C VAL A 96 -19.92 -5.85 -2.10
N ILE A 97 -19.29 -6.74 -1.34
CA ILE A 97 -17.83 -6.90 -1.32
C ILE A 97 -17.31 -7.48 -2.64
N GLU A 98 -17.99 -8.49 -3.20
CA GLU A 98 -17.60 -9.05 -4.50
C GLU A 98 -17.77 -8.03 -5.64
N ASP A 99 -18.85 -7.25 -5.65
CA ASP A 99 -19.08 -6.18 -6.62
C ASP A 99 -18.00 -5.09 -6.50
N HIS A 100 -17.62 -4.71 -5.26
CA HIS A 100 -16.49 -3.82 -5.03
C HIS A 100 -15.19 -4.37 -5.63
N TYR A 101 -14.82 -5.62 -5.35
CA TYR A 101 -13.60 -6.22 -5.91
C TYR A 101 -13.62 -6.31 -7.43
N LYS A 102 -14.79 -6.50 -8.02
CA LYS A 102 -14.98 -6.55 -9.47
C LYS A 102 -14.84 -5.18 -10.13
N ASP A 103 -15.43 -4.16 -9.52
CA ASP A 103 -15.60 -2.86 -10.17
C ASP A 103 -14.58 -1.80 -9.78
N PHE A 104 -13.96 -1.94 -8.61
CA PHE A 104 -13.00 -0.93 -8.14
C PHE A 104 -11.71 -0.97 -8.95
N ILE A 105 -11.00 -2.10 -9.07
CA ILE A 105 -9.80 -2.22 -9.94
C ILE A 105 -10.09 -3.15 -11.11
N LYS A 106 -9.79 -2.67 -12.32
CA LYS A 106 -10.01 -3.39 -13.58
C LYS A 106 -8.72 -3.52 -14.39
N GLU A 107 -8.75 -4.31 -15.45
CA GLU A 107 -7.61 -4.46 -16.36
C GLU A 107 -7.11 -3.11 -16.90
N GLU A 108 -8.02 -2.18 -17.19
CA GLU A 108 -7.65 -0.86 -17.69
C GLU A 108 -6.84 -0.04 -16.70
N ASP A 109 -6.94 -0.30 -15.38
CA ASP A 109 -6.08 0.32 -14.39
C ASP A 109 -4.63 -0.14 -14.57
N PHE A 110 -4.38 -1.43 -14.79
CA PHE A 110 -3.03 -1.96 -15.06
C PHE A 110 -2.44 -1.38 -16.36
N ALA A 111 -3.26 -1.27 -17.40
CA ALA A 111 -2.86 -0.64 -18.65
C ALA A 111 -2.47 0.84 -18.45
N GLN A 112 -3.24 1.57 -17.62
CA GLN A 112 -2.95 2.96 -17.29
C GLN A 112 -1.72 3.12 -16.41
N ILE A 113 -1.51 2.23 -15.43
CA ILE A 113 -0.33 2.20 -14.57
C ILE A 113 0.94 2.06 -15.43
N ALA A 114 0.98 1.08 -16.35
CA ALA A 114 2.09 0.94 -17.28
C ALA A 114 2.26 2.16 -18.20
N SER A 115 1.16 2.72 -18.71
CA SER A 115 1.20 3.91 -19.58
C SER A 115 1.62 5.19 -18.84
N ALA A 116 1.50 5.21 -17.51
CA ALA A 116 1.96 6.30 -16.65
C ALA A 116 3.46 6.22 -16.31
N GLY A 117 4.19 5.25 -16.87
CA GLY A 117 5.62 5.08 -16.59
C GLY A 117 5.94 4.33 -15.30
N LEU A 118 4.95 3.69 -14.70
CA LEU A 118 5.14 2.85 -13.51
C LEU A 118 5.46 1.41 -13.94
N ASN A 119 6.29 0.75 -13.14
CA ASN A 119 6.85 -0.57 -13.47
C ASN A 119 6.50 -1.66 -12.44
N TRP A 120 5.95 -1.27 -11.28
CA TRP A 120 5.57 -2.17 -10.21
C TRP A 120 4.20 -1.82 -9.60
N ILE A 121 3.56 -2.81 -9.00
CA ILE A 121 2.34 -2.66 -8.21
C ILE A 121 2.51 -3.39 -6.87
N ARG A 122 2.19 -2.72 -5.76
CA ARG A 122 2.02 -3.37 -4.45
C ARG A 122 0.54 -3.69 -4.23
N ILE A 123 0.22 -4.94 -3.91
CA ILE A 123 -1.16 -5.41 -3.71
C ILE A 123 -1.35 -5.82 -2.25
N PRO A 124 -2.00 -4.96 -1.45
CA PRO A 124 -2.49 -5.30 -0.11
C PRO A 124 -3.46 -6.47 -0.15
N ILE A 125 -3.22 -7.49 0.68
CA ILE A 125 -4.12 -8.63 0.87
C ILE A 125 -4.34 -8.90 2.36
N GLY A 126 -5.58 -9.25 2.74
CA GLY A 126 -5.91 -9.76 4.07
C GLY A 126 -5.89 -11.28 4.12
N TRP A 127 -5.72 -11.86 5.31
CA TRP A 127 -5.69 -13.32 5.49
C TRP A 127 -6.96 -14.04 5.01
N TRP A 128 -8.10 -13.33 5.03
CA TRP A 128 -9.38 -13.81 4.52
C TRP A 128 -9.39 -14.07 3.01
N LEU A 129 -8.33 -13.68 2.29
CA LEU A 129 -8.03 -14.17 0.95
C LEU A 129 -8.00 -15.70 0.88
N ILE A 130 -7.59 -16.37 1.95
CA ILE A 130 -7.48 -17.83 2.03
C ILE A 130 -8.63 -18.39 2.86
N GLU A 131 -8.76 -17.95 4.11
CA GLU A 131 -9.80 -18.43 5.02
C GLU A 131 -10.14 -17.41 6.13
N SER A 132 -11.35 -17.50 6.67
CA SER A 132 -11.76 -16.84 7.92
C SER A 132 -12.36 -17.87 8.90
N GLN A 133 -12.26 -17.59 10.20
CA GLN A 133 -12.87 -18.41 11.26
C GLN A 133 -14.34 -18.00 11.51
N GLU A 134 -15.09 -18.83 12.23
CA GLU A 134 -16.55 -18.63 12.46
C GLU A 134 -16.90 -17.27 13.08
N ASP A 135 -16.02 -16.74 13.96
CA ASP A 135 -16.20 -15.44 14.61
C ASP A 135 -15.66 -14.26 13.79
N GLU A 136 -15.03 -14.52 12.64
CA GLU A 136 -14.47 -13.54 11.71
C GLU A 136 -15.45 -13.31 10.53
N PRO A 137 -16.06 -12.12 10.38
CA PRO A 137 -17.13 -11.90 9.41
C PRO A 137 -16.62 -11.81 7.96
N PHE A 138 -15.32 -11.90 7.71
CA PHE A 138 -14.73 -11.70 6.39
C PHE A 138 -15.22 -12.73 5.37
N GLN A 139 -15.32 -12.27 4.11
CA GLN A 139 -15.78 -13.08 2.99
C GLN A 139 -14.64 -13.96 2.46
N SER A 140 -14.45 -15.11 3.13
CA SER A 140 -13.41 -16.10 2.85
C SER A 140 -13.29 -16.44 1.36
N GLY A 141 -12.08 -16.31 0.80
CA GLY A 141 -11.75 -16.75 -0.56
C GLY A 141 -12.29 -15.88 -1.70
N VAL A 142 -13.14 -14.88 -1.44
CA VAL A 142 -13.76 -14.06 -2.50
C VAL A 142 -12.71 -13.21 -3.21
N SER A 143 -11.78 -12.59 -2.47
CA SER A 143 -10.70 -11.76 -3.03
C SER A 143 -9.70 -12.56 -3.88
N TRP A 144 -9.59 -13.89 -3.69
CA TRP A 144 -8.65 -14.74 -4.45
C TRP A 144 -8.90 -14.70 -5.95
N LYS A 145 -10.18 -14.69 -6.34
CA LYS A 145 -10.61 -14.59 -7.74
C LYS A 145 -10.04 -13.34 -8.43
N TYR A 146 -9.95 -12.23 -7.70
CA TYR A 146 -9.51 -10.94 -8.22
C TYR A 146 -7.99 -10.79 -8.18
N LEU A 147 -7.35 -11.30 -7.13
CA LEU A 147 -5.88 -11.44 -7.11
C LEU A 147 -5.40 -12.31 -8.29
N TYR A 148 -6.11 -13.39 -8.60
CA TYR A 148 -5.79 -14.25 -9.74
C TYR A 148 -5.86 -13.49 -11.08
N LYS A 149 -6.88 -12.62 -11.25
CA LYS A 149 -6.97 -11.73 -12.42
C LYS A 149 -5.79 -10.75 -12.48
N ALA A 150 -5.39 -10.18 -11.33
CA ALA A 150 -4.24 -9.25 -11.24
C ALA A 150 -2.96 -9.87 -11.80
N PHE A 151 -2.70 -11.16 -11.58
CA PHE A 151 -1.52 -11.84 -12.16
C PHE A 151 -1.54 -11.85 -13.69
N GLY A 152 -2.72 -12.05 -14.28
CA GLY A 152 -2.91 -11.99 -15.74
C GLY A 152 -2.73 -10.59 -16.29
N TRP A 153 -3.29 -9.59 -15.61
CA TRP A 153 -3.18 -8.18 -16.01
C TRP A 153 -1.75 -7.66 -15.87
N ALA A 154 -1.09 -7.94 -14.76
CA ALA A 154 0.31 -7.58 -14.52
C ALA A 154 1.21 -8.14 -15.62
N ARG A 155 1.08 -9.44 -15.91
CA ARG A 155 1.77 -10.10 -17.02
C ARG A 155 1.54 -9.40 -18.36
N LYS A 156 0.27 -9.13 -18.69
CA LYS A 156 -0.11 -8.57 -19.99
C LYS A 156 0.56 -7.24 -20.28
N TYR A 157 0.83 -6.44 -19.25
CA TYR A 157 1.43 -5.11 -19.37
C TYR A 157 2.88 -5.03 -18.84
N GLY A 158 3.52 -6.16 -18.54
CA GLY A 158 4.91 -6.21 -18.07
C GLY A 158 5.15 -5.66 -16.67
N LEU A 159 4.11 -5.58 -15.84
CA LEU A 159 4.20 -5.03 -14.47
C LEU A 159 4.59 -6.13 -13.47
N ARG A 160 5.50 -5.79 -12.56
CA ARG A 160 5.90 -6.68 -11.44
C ARG A 160 5.03 -6.42 -10.22
N LEU A 161 4.80 -7.45 -9.42
CA LEU A 161 3.98 -7.37 -8.21
C LEU A 161 4.81 -7.55 -6.95
N ASN A 162 4.59 -6.67 -5.98
CA ASN A 162 4.86 -6.92 -4.57
C ASN A 162 3.55 -7.36 -3.92
N LEU A 163 3.45 -8.63 -3.51
CA LEU A 163 2.32 -9.08 -2.72
C LEU A 163 2.54 -8.64 -1.27
N ASP A 164 1.56 -7.99 -0.65
CA ASP A 164 1.70 -7.44 0.69
C ASP A 164 0.67 -8.04 1.64
N LEU A 165 1.12 -8.77 2.65
CA LEU A 165 0.23 -9.30 3.68
C LEU A 165 -0.15 -8.17 4.64
N HIS A 166 -1.20 -7.46 4.23
CA HIS A 166 -1.60 -6.17 4.77
C HIS A 166 -2.37 -6.28 6.09
N ALA A 167 -3.12 -7.36 6.25
CA ALA A 167 -3.89 -7.67 7.44
C ALA A 167 -3.67 -9.13 7.85
N VAL A 168 -3.47 -9.36 9.14
CA VAL A 168 -3.25 -10.70 9.72
C VAL A 168 -4.19 -10.96 10.90
N PRO A 169 -4.49 -12.24 11.23
CA PRO A 169 -5.35 -12.58 12.36
C PRO A 169 -4.93 -11.87 13.65
N GLY A 170 -5.91 -11.34 14.38
CA GLY A 170 -5.68 -10.61 15.62
C GLY A 170 -5.21 -9.16 15.47
N SER A 171 -4.97 -8.69 14.24
CA SER A 171 -4.41 -7.36 13.91
C SER A 171 -3.00 -7.12 14.48
N GLN A 172 -2.10 -6.62 13.64
CA GLN A 172 -0.73 -6.28 13.98
C GLN A 172 -0.53 -4.83 14.44
N ASN A 173 -1.54 -3.97 14.29
CA ASN A 173 -1.43 -2.55 14.60
C ASN A 173 -2.69 -1.90 15.22
N GLY A 174 -3.83 -2.59 15.18
CA GLY A 174 -5.10 -2.11 15.72
C GLY A 174 -5.75 -0.99 14.92
N TRP A 175 -5.31 -0.74 13.69
CA TRP A 175 -5.88 0.27 12.80
C TRP A 175 -6.87 -0.33 11.80
N ASN A 176 -7.75 0.52 11.24
CA ASN A 176 -8.80 0.11 10.33
C ASN A 176 -8.30 -0.68 9.10
N HIS A 177 -7.17 -0.27 8.53
CA HIS A 177 -6.57 -0.94 7.37
C HIS A 177 -5.94 -2.32 7.70
N SER A 178 -5.85 -2.73 8.96
CA SER A 178 -5.61 -4.14 9.33
C SER A 178 -6.88 -5.01 9.29
N GLY A 179 -7.99 -4.47 8.76
CA GLY A 179 -9.30 -5.10 8.65
C GLY A 179 -10.19 -4.93 9.89
N ARG A 180 -9.61 -4.71 11.07
CA ARG A 180 -10.35 -4.49 12.33
C ARG A 180 -9.62 -3.51 13.24
N GLN A 181 -10.16 -2.31 13.38
CA GLN A 181 -9.70 -1.32 14.34
C GLN A 181 -10.02 -1.77 15.77
N GLY A 182 -9.06 -1.61 16.68
CA GLY A 182 -9.23 -2.01 18.07
C GLY A 182 -8.07 -1.60 18.96
N LYS A 183 -8.35 -1.48 20.26
CA LYS A 183 -7.31 -1.15 21.26
C LYS A 183 -6.34 -2.32 21.52
N GLN A 184 -6.79 -3.55 21.30
CA GLN A 184 -6.01 -4.74 21.56
C GLN A 184 -5.43 -5.30 20.26
N ILE A 185 -4.11 -5.43 20.23
CA ILE A 185 -3.35 -6.17 19.22
C ILE A 185 -3.18 -7.59 19.74
N ASN A 186 -3.62 -8.56 18.95
CA ASN A 186 -3.55 -10.00 19.27
C ASN A 186 -2.68 -10.79 18.29
N PHE A 187 -1.91 -10.12 17.42
CA PHE A 187 -0.82 -10.72 16.66
C PHE A 187 0.50 -10.52 17.41
N LEU A 188 1.22 -11.60 17.73
CA LEU A 188 2.46 -11.59 18.54
C LEU A 188 2.35 -10.90 19.93
N ALA A 189 1.12 -10.63 20.37
CA ALA A 189 0.80 -10.02 21.66
C ALA A 189 -0.51 -10.63 22.20
N GLY A 190 -0.68 -10.56 23.52
CA GLY A 190 -1.85 -11.12 24.19
C GLY A 190 -1.94 -12.65 24.17
N PRO A 191 -2.99 -13.24 24.78
CA PRO A 191 -3.13 -14.69 24.92
C PRO A 191 -3.18 -15.46 23.59
N MET A 192 -3.71 -14.84 22.53
CA MET A 192 -3.80 -15.43 21.19
C MET A 192 -2.63 -15.07 20.28
N GLY A 193 -1.62 -14.34 20.79
CA GLY A 193 -0.50 -13.79 20.01
C GLY A 193 0.23 -14.82 19.17
N ILE A 194 0.65 -15.93 19.79
CA ILE A 194 1.40 -17.00 19.11
C ILE A 194 0.50 -17.81 18.18
N VAL A 195 -0.76 -18.04 18.55
CA VAL A 195 -1.72 -18.78 17.70
C VAL A 195 -1.97 -18.00 16.41
N ASN A 196 -2.24 -16.71 16.50
CA ASN A 196 -2.43 -15.84 15.35
C ASN A 196 -1.16 -15.71 14.50
N ALA A 197 0.01 -15.64 15.14
CA ALA A 197 1.30 -15.61 14.43
C ALA A 197 1.58 -16.92 13.66
N GLN A 198 1.25 -18.07 14.25
CA GLN A 198 1.39 -19.37 13.57
C GLN A 198 0.37 -19.53 12.43
N ARG A 199 -0.87 -19.08 12.64
CA ARG A 199 -1.90 -19.05 11.60
C ARG A 199 -1.45 -18.19 10.40
N THR A 200 -0.82 -17.06 10.68
CA THR A 200 -0.21 -16.19 9.66
C THR A 200 0.92 -16.89 8.90
N LEU A 201 1.80 -17.64 9.58
CA LEU A 201 2.83 -18.45 8.91
C LEU A 201 2.22 -19.50 7.97
N ASN A 202 1.10 -20.11 8.33
CA ASN A 202 0.41 -21.07 7.45
C ASN A 202 -0.10 -20.38 6.17
N TYR A 203 -0.56 -19.13 6.25
CA TYR A 203 -0.94 -18.35 5.07
C TYR A 203 0.26 -17.95 4.21
N ILE A 204 1.36 -17.55 4.84
CA ILE A 204 2.63 -17.30 4.14
C ILE A 204 3.10 -18.57 3.41
N MET A 205 2.97 -19.76 4.02
CA MET A 205 3.27 -21.04 3.37
C MET A 205 2.43 -21.23 2.10
N THR A 206 1.11 -21.11 2.20
CA THR A 206 0.17 -21.27 1.08
C THR A 206 0.48 -20.29 -0.05
N LEU A 207 0.66 -19.01 0.27
CA LEU A 207 1.00 -17.98 -0.71
C LEU A 207 2.34 -18.23 -1.36
N THR A 208 3.36 -18.62 -0.58
CA THR A 208 4.69 -18.91 -1.11
C THR A 208 4.68 -20.09 -2.06
N GLN A 209 3.97 -21.18 -1.71
CA GLN A 209 3.77 -22.33 -2.60
C GLN A 209 3.09 -21.91 -3.91
N PHE A 210 2.15 -20.98 -3.86
CA PHE A 210 1.50 -20.47 -5.05
C PHE A 210 2.45 -19.63 -5.91
N ILE A 211 3.02 -18.56 -5.36
CA ILE A 211 3.81 -17.59 -6.13
C ILE A 211 5.17 -18.14 -6.58
N SER A 212 5.69 -19.20 -5.94
CA SER A 212 6.93 -19.86 -6.35
C SER A 212 6.77 -20.78 -7.58
N GLN A 213 5.53 -21.03 -8.05
CA GLN A 213 5.32 -21.81 -9.26
C GLN A 213 5.96 -21.10 -10.47
N PRO A 214 6.51 -21.85 -11.46
CA PRO A 214 7.17 -21.25 -12.63
C PRO A 214 6.34 -20.21 -13.37
N LYS A 215 5.02 -20.37 -13.38
CA LYS A 215 4.04 -19.48 -14.02
C LYS A 215 3.73 -18.19 -13.24
N TYR A 216 4.22 -18.01 -12.01
CA TYR A 216 3.93 -16.80 -11.21
C TYR A 216 5.19 -16.13 -10.66
N LYS A 217 6.30 -16.86 -10.51
CA LYS A 217 7.53 -16.34 -9.88
C LYS A 217 8.09 -15.06 -10.52
N ASN A 218 7.90 -14.89 -11.83
CA ASN A 218 8.34 -13.71 -12.57
C ASN A 218 7.36 -12.52 -12.41
N VAL A 219 6.08 -12.81 -12.19
CA VAL A 219 5.03 -11.79 -11.99
C VAL A 219 5.04 -11.28 -10.56
N VAL A 220 5.26 -12.17 -9.58
CA VAL A 220 5.32 -11.85 -8.14
C VAL A 220 6.74 -12.10 -7.61
N PRO A 221 7.73 -11.28 -8.00
CA PRO A 221 9.11 -11.45 -7.55
C PRO A 221 9.34 -10.95 -6.11
N MET A 222 8.37 -10.32 -5.46
CA MET A 222 8.50 -9.74 -4.12
C MET A 222 7.30 -10.08 -3.23
N PHE A 223 7.57 -10.34 -1.95
CA PHE A 223 6.57 -10.59 -0.92
C PHE A 223 6.89 -9.78 0.35
N SER A 224 6.14 -8.70 0.59
CA SER A 224 6.07 -8.00 1.88
C SER A 224 5.26 -8.84 2.86
N VAL A 225 5.92 -9.44 3.85
CA VAL A 225 5.32 -10.51 4.67
C VAL A 225 4.42 -10.01 5.80
N LEU A 226 4.48 -8.72 6.12
CA LEU A 226 3.64 -8.10 7.15
C LEU A 226 3.69 -6.57 7.01
N ASN A 227 2.52 -5.98 6.81
CA ASN A 227 2.35 -4.54 6.79
C ASN A 227 2.34 -3.94 8.20
N GLU A 228 3.11 -2.88 8.43
CA GLU A 228 2.94 -1.96 9.56
C GLU A 228 2.71 -2.59 10.96
N PRO A 229 3.51 -3.57 11.43
CA PRO A 229 3.36 -4.04 12.81
C PRO A 229 3.71 -2.94 13.82
N LYS A 230 2.86 -2.75 14.82
CA LYS A 230 3.05 -1.69 15.82
C LYS A 230 3.97 -2.14 16.94
N ILE A 231 5.27 -1.89 16.78
CA ILE A 231 6.23 -2.05 17.88
C ILE A 231 5.85 -1.10 19.02
N GLY A 232 5.98 -1.60 20.25
CA GLY A 232 5.48 -0.95 21.47
C GLY A 232 4.24 -1.65 22.02
N SER A 233 3.39 -2.17 21.13
CA SER A 233 2.39 -3.19 21.48
C SER A 233 2.92 -4.60 21.24
N ILE A 234 3.67 -4.77 20.14
CA ILE A 234 4.47 -5.97 19.86
C ILE A 234 5.92 -5.68 20.29
N THR A 235 6.58 -6.65 20.91
CA THR A 235 8.00 -6.47 21.26
C THR A 235 8.88 -6.63 20.02
N SER A 236 9.94 -5.83 19.90
CA SER A 236 10.89 -5.94 18.77
C SER A 236 11.53 -7.33 18.67
N ALA A 237 11.79 -7.99 19.82
CA ALA A 237 12.32 -9.34 19.85
C ALA A 237 11.34 -10.37 19.27
N ALA A 238 10.05 -10.33 19.65
CA ALA A 238 9.05 -11.24 19.10
C ALA A 238 8.87 -11.06 17.59
N LEU A 239 8.84 -9.81 17.12
CA LEU A 239 8.72 -9.51 15.69
C LEU A 239 9.91 -10.03 14.89
N ARG A 240 11.15 -9.79 15.36
CA ARG A 240 12.37 -10.29 14.70
C ARG A 240 12.40 -11.81 14.62
N SER A 241 12.04 -12.49 15.71
CA SER A 241 11.95 -13.96 15.72
C SER A 241 10.92 -14.44 14.70
N TRP A 242 9.75 -13.80 14.63
CA TRP A 242 8.72 -14.18 13.66
C TRP A 242 9.11 -13.88 12.20
N TYR A 243 9.81 -12.78 11.93
CA TYR A 243 10.40 -12.50 10.62
C TYR A 243 11.45 -13.53 10.21
N TYR A 244 12.28 -13.99 11.16
CA TYR A 244 13.22 -15.08 10.89
C TYR A 244 12.53 -16.41 10.57
N GLU A 245 11.47 -16.77 11.29
CA GLU A 245 10.66 -17.96 10.99
C GLU A 245 9.99 -17.85 9.61
N SER A 246 9.45 -16.67 9.28
CA SER A 246 8.86 -16.39 7.96
C SER A 246 9.90 -16.55 6.85
N TYR A 247 11.11 -16.01 7.05
CA TYR A 247 12.22 -16.18 6.11
C TYR A 247 12.57 -17.64 5.88
N LYS A 248 12.76 -18.43 6.95
CA LYS A 248 13.10 -19.85 6.84
C LYS A 248 12.03 -20.62 6.08
N LEU A 249 10.76 -20.37 6.41
CA LEU A 249 9.62 -20.99 5.75
C LEU A 249 9.62 -20.67 4.26
N ILE A 250 9.72 -19.39 3.89
CA ILE A 250 9.70 -18.97 2.48
C ILE A 250 10.88 -19.60 1.72
N ARG A 251 12.08 -19.59 2.29
CA ARG A 251 13.27 -20.18 1.65
C ARG A 251 13.22 -21.70 1.56
N SER A 252 12.58 -22.39 2.51
CA SER A 252 12.38 -23.85 2.42
C SER A 252 11.45 -24.26 1.28
N ILE A 253 10.57 -23.36 0.83
CA ILE A 253 9.61 -23.61 -0.26
C ILE A 253 10.17 -23.11 -1.59
N GLY A 254 10.58 -21.83 -1.63
CA GLY A 254 10.99 -21.15 -2.85
C GLY A 254 12.45 -21.36 -3.25
N GLY A 255 13.31 -21.82 -2.32
CA GLY A 255 14.74 -21.93 -2.52
C GLY A 255 15.51 -20.63 -2.27
N GLN A 256 16.83 -20.69 -2.46
CA GLN A 256 17.77 -19.57 -2.29
C GLN A 256 18.46 -19.18 -3.60
N GLY A 257 18.92 -17.93 -3.68
CA GLY A 257 19.62 -17.38 -4.84
C GLY A 257 18.69 -16.88 -5.94
N GLU A 258 19.26 -16.14 -6.89
CA GLU A 258 18.51 -15.52 -7.99
C GLU A 258 17.65 -16.55 -8.77
N GLY A 259 16.40 -16.18 -9.04
CA GLY A 259 15.43 -17.04 -9.72
C GLY A 259 14.65 -18.05 -8.86
N ASN A 260 14.97 -18.16 -7.56
CA ASN A 260 14.34 -19.09 -6.61
C ASN A 260 13.53 -18.34 -5.55
N GLY A 261 12.19 -18.42 -5.56
CA GLY A 261 11.35 -17.74 -4.57
C GLY A 261 11.43 -16.20 -4.59
N PRO A 262 10.56 -15.51 -3.85
CA PRO A 262 10.48 -14.06 -3.89
C PRO A 262 11.63 -13.37 -3.12
N PHE A 263 11.84 -12.10 -3.40
CA PHE A 263 12.50 -11.17 -2.49
C PHE A 263 11.59 -10.95 -1.27
N ILE A 264 12.11 -11.13 -0.06
CA ILE A 264 11.30 -11.08 1.17
C ILE A 264 11.47 -9.71 1.79
N VAL A 265 10.38 -9.02 2.05
CA VAL A 265 10.44 -7.66 2.58
C VAL A 265 9.76 -7.57 3.95
N PHE A 266 10.43 -6.92 4.89
CA PHE A 266 9.98 -6.71 6.26
C PHE A 266 9.67 -5.22 6.48
N HIS A 267 8.49 -4.90 6.99
CA HIS A 267 8.22 -3.53 7.46
C HIS A 267 9.04 -3.19 8.71
N ASP A 268 9.49 -1.94 8.83
CA ASP A 268 10.39 -1.44 9.88
C ASP A 268 9.78 -1.34 11.29
N GLY A 269 8.50 -1.69 11.41
CA GLY A 269 7.69 -1.61 12.63
C GLY A 269 7.64 -0.23 13.27
N PHE A 270 7.73 0.84 12.48
CA PHE A 270 7.77 2.25 12.90
C PHE A 270 8.98 2.63 13.75
N GLN A 271 10.04 1.81 13.74
CA GLN A 271 11.28 2.19 14.41
C GLN A 271 12.13 3.14 13.55
N GLY A 272 11.86 3.20 12.24
CA GLY A 272 12.52 4.07 11.26
C GLY A 272 14.05 3.95 11.27
N VAL A 273 14.71 4.93 10.66
CA VAL A 273 16.14 5.21 10.86
C VAL A 273 16.24 6.51 11.67
N SER A 274 16.96 6.47 12.79
CA SER A 274 17.13 7.65 13.65
C SER A 274 18.43 8.38 13.32
N GLY A 275 18.38 9.72 13.19
CA GLY A 275 19.57 10.59 13.15
C GLY A 275 19.50 11.76 12.16
N ILE A 276 20.01 12.92 12.59
CA ILE A 276 20.48 14.04 11.76
C ILE A 276 21.92 14.31 12.21
N GLY A 277 22.90 14.33 11.31
CA GLY A 277 24.32 14.48 11.64
C GLY A 277 25.10 13.15 11.72
N SER A 278 26.25 13.14 12.41
CA SER A 278 27.31 12.10 12.34
C SER A 278 26.98 10.71 12.92
N THR A 279 25.72 10.41 13.24
CA THR A 279 25.33 9.08 13.76
C THR A 279 23.93 8.70 13.29
N LEU A 280 23.81 8.34 12.01
CA LEU A 280 22.64 7.61 11.53
C LEU A 280 22.64 6.21 12.16
N LYS A 281 21.50 5.79 12.73
CA LYS A 281 21.31 4.47 13.31
C LYS A 281 20.00 3.87 12.82
N ASN A 282 20.11 2.76 12.10
CA ASN A 282 18.98 1.90 11.76
C ASN A 282 18.90 0.79 12.84
N PRO A 283 17.79 0.68 13.59
CA PRO A 283 17.61 -0.34 14.62
C PRO A 283 17.60 -1.76 14.03
N TRP A 284 17.34 -1.91 12.72
CA TRP A 284 17.38 -3.18 12.01
C TRP A 284 18.78 -3.56 11.49
N SER A 285 19.78 -2.68 11.54
CA SER A 285 21.15 -3.02 11.12
C SER A 285 21.67 -4.28 11.81
N GLY A 286 22.27 -5.18 11.04
CA GLY A 286 22.79 -6.47 11.50
C GLY A 286 21.75 -7.58 11.65
N PHE A 287 20.44 -7.27 11.66
CA PHE A 287 19.41 -8.29 11.54
C PHE A 287 19.46 -8.92 10.16
N MET A 288 19.38 -10.25 10.09
CA MET A 288 19.40 -11.01 8.84
C MET A 288 20.68 -10.81 7.99
N ASN A 289 21.81 -10.40 8.58
CA ASN A 289 23.05 -10.26 7.84
C ASN A 289 23.46 -11.59 7.18
N GLY A 290 23.82 -11.54 5.89
CA GLY A 290 24.11 -12.73 5.07
C GLY A 290 22.88 -13.53 4.62
N SER A 291 21.66 -13.08 4.90
CA SER A 291 20.44 -13.73 4.41
C SER A 291 20.21 -13.45 2.93
N ASP A 292 19.63 -14.43 2.23
CA ASP A 292 19.35 -14.33 0.80
C ASP A 292 18.14 -13.43 0.53
N ARG A 293 18.38 -12.33 -0.21
CA ARG A 293 17.35 -11.44 -0.81
C ARG A 293 16.25 -11.03 0.18
N VAL A 294 16.67 -10.32 1.22
CA VAL A 294 15.80 -9.66 2.20
C VAL A 294 15.88 -8.15 2.07
N GLY A 295 14.78 -7.46 2.33
CA GLY A 295 14.68 -6.01 2.24
C GLY A 295 13.88 -5.41 3.40
N LEU A 296 14.04 -4.10 3.60
CA LEU A 296 13.33 -3.34 4.61
C LEU A 296 12.37 -2.36 3.94
N ASP A 297 11.16 -2.29 4.49
CA ASP A 297 10.08 -1.43 4.04
C ASP A 297 9.77 -0.36 5.09
N THR A 298 9.67 0.89 4.65
CA THR A 298 9.35 2.05 5.49
C THR A 298 8.25 2.89 4.86
N HIS A 299 7.38 3.46 5.68
CA HIS A 299 6.18 4.17 5.22
C HIS A 299 6.22 5.66 5.62
N PRO A 300 7.00 6.49 4.90
CA PRO A 300 7.14 7.90 5.22
C PRO A 300 5.92 8.72 4.78
N TYR A 301 5.34 9.45 5.74
CA TYR A 301 4.25 10.40 5.50
C TYR A 301 4.56 11.75 6.17
N LEU A 302 4.20 12.85 5.50
CA LEU A 302 4.34 14.21 6.05
C LEU A 302 3.14 14.67 6.89
N CYS A 303 2.04 13.91 6.89
CA CYS A 303 0.74 14.36 7.38
C CYS A 303 0.34 13.86 8.78
N PHE A 304 0.97 12.79 9.29
CA PHE A 304 0.56 12.15 10.56
C PHE A 304 1.46 12.47 11.75
N GLY A 305 2.54 13.21 11.53
CA GLY A 305 3.42 13.71 12.59
C GLY A 305 2.89 14.97 13.26
N SER A 306 3.81 15.86 13.65
CA SER A 306 3.45 17.19 14.13
C SER A 306 2.67 17.98 13.07
N GLN A 307 1.68 18.75 13.51
CA GLN A 307 0.92 19.66 12.67
C GLN A 307 1.87 20.56 11.85
N ASN A 308 1.62 20.62 10.54
CA ASN A 308 2.48 21.26 9.56
C ASN A 308 1.66 22.24 8.72
N ASN A 309 2.03 23.53 8.71
CA ASN A 309 1.41 24.56 7.87
C ASN A 309 2.44 25.22 6.93
N ASP A 310 3.54 24.53 6.64
CA ASP A 310 4.53 25.04 5.70
C ASP A 310 3.91 25.19 4.29
N SER A 311 4.47 26.09 3.49
CA SER A 311 4.07 26.24 2.09
C SER A 311 4.28 24.95 1.30
N LEU A 312 3.53 24.76 0.20
CA LEU A 312 3.74 23.60 -0.68
C LEU A 312 5.16 23.53 -1.25
N GLU A 313 5.75 24.67 -1.58
CA GLU A 313 7.15 24.76 -2.03
C GLU A 313 8.12 24.30 -0.94
N THR A 314 7.88 24.65 0.33
CA THR A 314 8.73 24.17 1.42
C THR A 314 8.56 22.66 1.63
N ASN A 315 7.33 22.15 1.54
CA ASN A 315 7.06 20.72 1.64
C ASN A 315 7.71 19.93 0.49
N SER A 316 7.78 20.48 -0.73
CA SER A 316 8.36 19.80 -1.89
C SER A 316 9.86 19.50 -1.76
N PHE A 317 10.58 20.05 -0.78
CA PHE A 317 12.00 19.71 -0.55
C PHE A 317 12.24 18.94 0.76
N LYS A 318 11.19 18.69 1.56
CA LYS A 318 11.30 17.89 2.80
C LYS A 318 11.78 16.47 2.54
N PRO A 319 11.31 15.73 1.52
CA PRO A 319 11.78 14.36 1.28
C PRO A 319 13.30 14.25 1.14
N CYS A 320 13.93 15.17 0.40
CA CYS A 320 15.38 15.19 0.21
C CYS A 320 16.12 15.38 1.53
N LYS A 321 15.59 16.22 2.42
CA LYS A 321 16.20 16.53 3.72
C LYS A 321 15.94 15.47 4.77
N GLN A 322 14.76 14.87 4.75
CA GLN A 322 14.28 14.01 5.82
C GLN A 322 14.49 12.52 5.54
N TRP A 323 14.44 12.08 4.28
CA TRP A 323 14.36 10.65 3.95
C TRP A 323 15.54 10.14 3.12
N SER A 324 16.14 10.96 2.25
CA SER A 324 17.20 10.50 1.33
C SER A 324 18.40 9.87 2.06
N ALA A 325 18.90 10.52 3.13
CA ALA A 325 20.02 9.99 3.91
C ALA A 325 19.66 8.67 4.63
N HIS A 326 18.41 8.53 5.09
CA HIS A 326 17.92 7.34 5.77
C HIS A 326 17.77 6.15 4.81
N GLN A 327 17.27 6.44 3.61
CA GLN A 327 17.14 5.44 2.56
C GLN A 327 18.50 4.91 2.11
N ASN A 328 19.44 5.82 1.81
CA ASN A 328 20.81 5.45 1.45
C ASN A 328 21.51 4.66 2.55
N PHE A 329 21.35 5.08 3.82
CA PHE A 329 21.92 4.35 4.95
C PHE A 329 21.33 2.95 5.10
N THR A 330 20.04 2.76 4.78
CA THR A 330 19.40 1.43 4.83
C THR A 330 19.87 0.55 3.68
N MET A 331 19.98 1.10 2.47
CA MET A 331 20.58 0.43 1.31
C MET A 331 21.97 -0.13 1.62
N ASP A 332 22.79 0.64 2.35
CA ASP A 332 24.15 0.26 2.74
C ASP A 332 24.19 -0.70 3.95
N SER A 333 23.46 -0.39 5.03
CA SER A 333 23.59 -1.08 6.31
C SER A 333 22.68 -2.29 6.52
N PHE A 334 21.65 -2.47 5.69
CA PHE A 334 20.70 -3.58 5.77
C PHE A 334 20.61 -4.36 4.45
N GLY A 335 20.50 -3.65 3.32
CA GLY A 335 20.21 -4.23 2.00
C GLY A 335 19.10 -3.45 1.32
N LEU A 336 18.33 -4.09 0.42
CA LEU A 336 17.28 -3.40 -0.33
C LEU A 336 16.33 -2.63 0.61
N ALA A 337 16.30 -1.32 0.46
CA ALA A 337 15.35 -0.43 1.09
C ALA A 337 14.26 -0.09 0.08
N ILE A 338 13.01 -0.25 0.49
CA ILE A 338 11.84 0.21 -0.25
C ILE A 338 11.02 1.15 0.63
N ALA A 339 10.29 2.06 0.00
CA ALA A 339 9.18 2.74 0.61
C ALA A 339 7.87 2.19 0.05
N GLY A 340 7.30 1.22 0.75
CA GLY A 340 6.06 0.53 0.40
C GLY A 340 4.86 1.47 0.36
N GLU A 341 4.95 2.61 1.05
CA GLU A 341 3.92 3.64 1.04
C GLU A 341 4.48 5.06 1.20
N TRP A 342 3.91 5.99 0.44
CA TRP A 342 4.07 7.44 0.58
C TRP A 342 2.96 8.16 -0.20
N SER A 343 2.68 9.43 0.06
CA SER A 343 1.67 10.20 -0.69
C SER A 343 2.05 11.68 -0.86
N LEU A 344 1.21 12.47 -1.55
CA LEU A 344 1.37 13.92 -1.63
C LEU A 344 0.81 14.65 -0.40
N ALA A 345 0.31 13.93 0.60
CA ALA A 345 -0.37 14.53 1.75
C ALA A 345 0.61 15.30 2.65
N VAL A 346 0.54 16.63 2.60
CA VAL A 346 1.33 17.53 3.47
C VAL A 346 0.66 17.82 4.82
N ASN A 347 -0.61 17.42 4.94
CA ASN A 347 -1.45 17.48 6.13
C ASN A 347 -2.49 16.34 6.08
N ASP A 348 -3.26 16.16 7.15
CA ASP A 348 -4.23 15.07 7.30
C ASP A 348 -5.66 15.43 6.87
N CYS A 349 -5.83 16.44 6.03
CA CYS A 349 -7.13 16.76 5.45
C CYS A 349 -7.60 15.68 4.48
N GLY A 350 -8.87 15.30 4.64
CA GLY A 350 -9.57 14.43 3.70
C GLY A 350 -10.72 13.69 4.38
N ILE A 351 -11.66 13.21 3.59
CA ILE A 351 -12.77 12.38 4.08
C ILE A 351 -12.19 11.07 4.61
N PHE A 352 -12.44 10.80 5.89
CA PHE A 352 -12.04 9.59 6.61
C PHE A 352 -10.55 9.28 6.63
N VAL A 353 -9.66 10.22 6.29
CA VAL A 353 -8.20 10.01 6.36
C VAL A 353 -7.76 9.59 7.77
N ASN A 354 -8.37 10.18 8.80
CA ASN A 354 -8.20 9.77 10.20
C ASN A 354 -9.25 8.74 10.69
N ASN A 355 -10.01 8.14 9.78
CA ASN A 355 -11.15 7.23 9.95
C ASN A 355 -12.55 7.90 10.02
N VAL A 356 -13.59 7.08 9.82
CA VAL A 356 -15.02 7.45 9.89
C VAL A 356 -15.33 8.08 11.25
N GLY A 357 -16.04 9.20 11.22
CA GLY A 357 -16.37 10.00 12.40
C GLY A 357 -15.21 10.81 12.98
N SER A 358 -13.99 10.63 12.48
CA SER A 358 -12.83 11.40 12.97
C SER A 358 -12.63 12.71 12.22
N GLY A 359 -12.17 13.73 12.93
CA GLY A 359 -11.79 15.03 12.35
C GLY A 359 -10.37 15.03 11.75
N SER A 360 -9.89 16.21 11.34
CA SER A 360 -8.52 16.45 10.90
C SER A 360 -7.75 17.23 11.97
N ARG A 361 -6.46 16.94 12.14
CA ARG A 361 -5.59 17.73 13.02
C ARG A 361 -5.40 19.11 12.42
N PHE A 362 -5.18 19.21 11.11
CA PHE A 362 -4.87 20.48 10.44
C PHE A 362 -5.93 21.58 10.67
N ASP A 363 -7.21 21.23 10.63
CA ASP A 363 -8.32 22.17 10.85
C ASP A 363 -8.83 22.23 12.30
N GLY A 364 -8.19 21.50 13.23
CA GLY A 364 -8.50 21.51 14.65
C GLY A 364 -9.79 20.77 15.01
N THR A 365 -10.23 19.82 14.18
CA THR A 365 -11.44 19.00 14.44
C THR A 365 -11.13 17.61 14.98
N TYR A 366 -9.87 17.20 15.07
CA TYR A 366 -9.47 15.92 15.65
C TYR A 366 -9.61 15.91 17.19
N PRO A 367 -10.00 14.78 17.82
CA PRO A 367 -10.32 13.48 17.22
C PRO A 367 -11.70 13.42 16.59
N SER A 368 -12.66 14.23 17.04
CA SER A 368 -14.01 14.29 16.47
C SER A 368 -14.46 15.74 16.30
N PRO A 369 -15.10 16.12 15.19
CA PRO A 369 -15.60 17.48 15.00
C PRO A 369 -16.60 17.93 16.09
N SER A 370 -17.29 17.00 16.74
CA SER A 370 -18.22 17.29 17.84
C SER A 370 -17.54 17.46 19.20
N SER A 371 -16.30 17.00 19.34
CA SER A 371 -15.52 17.07 20.58
C SER A 371 -14.02 17.09 20.25
N PRO A 372 -13.52 18.21 19.68
CA PRO A 372 -12.11 18.34 19.31
C PRO A 372 -11.22 18.42 20.56
N ASP A 373 -9.98 17.95 20.47
CA ASP A 373 -9.00 18.08 21.54
C ASP A 373 -8.44 19.52 21.53
N PRO A 374 -8.63 20.31 22.61
CA PRO A 374 -8.10 21.67 22.68
C PRO A 374 -6.57 21.76 22.60
N LYS A 375 -5.85 20.63 22.77
CA LYS A 375 -4.39 20.55 22.59
C LYS A 375 -3.96 20.44 21.12
N ILE A 376 -4.89 20.23 20.19
CA ILE A 376 -4.64 20.15 18.75
C ILE A 376 -5.33 21.36 18.09
N PRO A 377 -4.72 22.55 18.15
CA PRO A 377 -5.36 23.78 17.68
C PRO A 377 -5.52 23.77 16.15
N LYS A 378 -6.51 24.49 15.64
CA LYS A 378 -6.64 24.75 14.20
C LYS A 378 -5.41 25.53 13.71
N ILE A 379 -4.72 25.02 12.70
CA ILE A 379 -3.58 25.70 12.04
C ILE A 379 -3.85 26.07 10.59
N GLY A 380 -4.89 25.52 9.97
CA GLY A 380 -5.31 25.84 8.62
C GLY A 380 -6.72 25.37 8.29
N ASP A 381 -7.08 25.36 7.02
CA ASP A 381 -8.42 25.01 6.54
C ASP A 381 -8.39 23.89 5.50
N CYS A 382 -9.16 22.82 5.72
CA CYS A 382 -9.19 21.65 4.84
C CYS A 382 -9.94 21.88 3.52
N SER A 383 -10.74 22.94 3.38
CA SER A 383 -11.54 23.19 2.16
C SER A 383 -10.70 23.40 0.90
N TYR A 384 -9.45 23.89 1.04
CA TYR A 384 -8.50 24.01 -0.06
C TYR A 384 -7.90 22.65 -0.45
N TRP A 385 -7.56 21.83 0.55
CA TRP A 385 -6.90 20.54 0.34
C TRP A 385 -7.86 19.44 -0.16
N ASN A 386 -9.14 19.54 0.20
CA ASN A 386 -10.17 18.58 -0.18
C ASN A 386 -10.69 18.76 -1.62
N ASP A 387 -10.33 19.86 -2.30
CA ASP A 387 -10.80 20.15 -3.66
C ASP A 387 -9.67 20.62 -4.58
N HIS A 388 -9.12 19.68 -5.35
CA HIS A 388 -8.04 19.95 -6.29
C HIS A 388 -8.38 20.97 -7.39
N ARG A 389 -9.67 21.26 -7.62
CA ARG A 389 -10.11 22.30 -8.58
C ARG A 389 -9.69 23.70 -8.13
N LYS A 390 -9.46 23.88 -6.82
CA LYS A 390 -8.98 25.13 -6.22
C LYS A 390 -7.47 25.31 -6.35
N TRP A 391 -6.73 24.27 -6.74
CA TRP A 391 -5.27 24.33 -6.81
C TRP A 391 -4.81 25.11 -8.02
N THR A 392 -4.05 26.17 -7.75
CA THR A 392 -3.43 26.99 -8.80
C THR A 392 -2.37 26.20 -9.55
N LYS A 393 -1.93 26.70 -10.71
CA LYS A 393 -0.80 26.10 -11.43
C LYS A 393 0.44 25.98 -10.56
N SER A 394 0.78 27.00 -9.78
CA SER A 394 1.90 26.97 -8.84
C SER A 394 1.77 25.85 -7.81
N SER A 395 0.56 25.63 -7.28
CA SER A 395 0.31 24.57 -6.30
C SER A 395 0.46 23.19 -6.93
N LYS A 396 -0.03 23.01 -8.16
CA LYS A 396 0.16 21.76 -8.92
C LYS A 396 1.64 21.52 -9.26
N ASP A 397 2.37 22.56 -9.64
CA ASP A 397 3.80 22.47 -9.91
C ASP A 397 4.56 22.07 -8.63
N SER A 398 4.23 22.62 -7.46
CA SER A 398 4.82 22.19 -6.19
C SER A 398 4.48 20.74 -5.82
N PHE A 399 3.27 20.25 -6.13
CA PHE A 399 2.92 18.83 -5.95
C PHE A 399 3.70 17.91 -6.89
N ILE A 400 3.93 18.33 -8.14
CA ILE A 400 4.80 17.60 -9.07
C ILE A 400 6.22 17.51 -8.49
N GLU A 401 6.77 18.61 -7.99
CA GLU A 401 8.10 18.62 -7.38
C GLU A 401 8.14 17.80 -6.09
N LEU A 402 7.10 17.82 -5.27
CA LEU A 402 6.98 16.95 -4.10
C LEU A 402 7.00 15.47 -4.50
N GLY A 403 6.27 15.10 -5.55
CA GLY A 403 6.25 13.74 -6.09
C GLY A 403 7.64 13.29 -6.55
N LYS A 404 8.32 14.11 -7.37
CA LYS A 404 9.66 13.82 -7.90
C LYS A 404 10.69 13.68 -6.78
N THR A 405 10.77 14.67 -5.90
CA THR A 405 11.74 14.66 -4.79
C THR A 405 11.49 13.51 -3.84
N THR A 406 10.24 13.09 -3.64
CA THR A 406 9.92 11.89 -2.87
C THR A 406 10.42 10.63 -3.54
N GLN A 407 10.10 10.41 -4.82
CA GLN A 407 10.59 9.24 -5.56
C GLN A 407 12.12 9.20 -5.63
N ASP A 408 12.77 10.33 -5.89
CA ASP A 408 14.23 10.43 -5.91
C ASP A 408 14.86 10.13 -4.54
N SER A 409 14.22 10.58 -3.46
CA SER A 409 14.72 10.36 -2.09
C SER A 409 14.53 8.91 -1.62
N LEU A 410 13.44 8.26 -2.05
CA LEU A 410 13.07 6.92 -1.62
C LEU A 410 13.62 5.81 -2.53
N ILE A 411 14.05 6.15 -3.75
CA ILE A 411 14.71 5.28 -4.74
C ILE A 411 13.80 4.17 -5.28
N ASN A 412 13.30 3.31 -4.40
CA ASN A 412 12.34 2.25 -4.65
C ASN A 412 11.08 2.57 -3.87
N SER A 413 10.00 2.98 -4.55
CA SER A 413 8.83 3.50 -3.85
C SER A 413 7.51 3.09 -4.49
N PHE A 414 6.48 3.00 -3.65
CA PHE A 414 5.12 2.71 -4.05
C PHE A 414 4.19 3.81 -3.52
N PHE A 415 3.59 4.59 -4.42
CA PHE A 415 2.66 5.63 -4.03
C PHE A 415 1.37 5.03 -3.44
N TRP A 416 0.89 5.57 -2.33
CA TRP A 416 -0.37 5.24 -1.69
C TRP A 416 -1.42 6.31 -2.05
N THR A 417 -2.37 6.05 -2.96
CA THR A 417 -2.65 4.80 -3.72
C THR A 417 -2.94 5.13 -5.19
N TRP A 418 -3.09 4.11 -6.06
CA TRP A 418 -3.41 4.29 -7.48
C TRP A 418 -4.64 5.17 -7.69
N LYS A 419 -5.73 4.91 -6.96
CA LYS A 419 -6.93 5.74 -7.03
C LYS A 419 -7.79 5.67 -5.77
N ILE A 420 -8.60 6.71 -5.60
CA ILE A 420 -9.65 6.83 -4.60
C ILE A 420 -11.00 6.74 -5.33
N SER A 421 -11.99 6.07 -4.72
CA SER A 421 -13.33 5.99 -5.30
C SER A 421 -14.04 7.34 -5.29
N HIS A 422 -15.21 7.40 -5.93
CA HIS A 422 -16.14 8.50 -5.74
C HIS A 422 -16.62 8.57 -4.26
N SER A 423 -17.07 9.75 -3.87
CA SER A 423 -17.93 9.96 -2.70
C SER A 423 -19.37 10.12 -3.19
N ILE A 424 -20.35 9.63 -2.44
CA ILE A 424 -21.78 9.85 -2.69
C ILE A 424 -22.28 11.15 -2.04
N LEU A 425 -21.44 11.86 -1.29
CA LEU A 425 -21.78 13.08 -0.54
C LEU A 425 -21.19 14.36 -1.16
N GLN A 426 -20.30 14.25 -2.15
CA GLN A 426 -19.74 15.40 -2.86
C GLN A 426 -19.59 15.13 -4.37
N ASP A 427 -19.49 16.20 -5.16
CA ASP A 427 -19.43 16.16 -6.63
C ASP A 427 -18.01 15.97 -7.19
N ASN A 428 -16.99 16.21 -6.37
CA ASN A 428 -15.59 16.08 -6.74
C ASN A 428 -14.95 14.81 -6.17
N PRO A 429 -13.93 14.26 -6.86
CA PRO A 429 -13.13 13.16 -6.31
C PRO A 429 -12.57 13.52 -4.93
N PRO A 430 -12.79 12.67 -3.91
CA PRO A 430 -12.26 12.89 -2.57
C PRO A 430 -10.75 12.65 -2.51
N ASN A 431 -10.13 13.17 -1.45
CA ASN A 431 -8.76 12.86 -1.02
C ASN A 431 -7.70 13.00 -2.13
N PRO A 432 -7.61 14.15 -2.83
CA PRO A 432 -6.78 14.29 -4.04
C PRO A 432 -5.28 14.07 -3.81
N MET A 433 -4.77 14.34 -2.60
CA MET A 433 -3.36 14.11 -2.24
C MET A 433 -2.98 12.61 -2.15
N TRP A 434 -3.97 11.71 -2.15
CA TRP A 434 -3.82 10.26 -2.05
C TRP A 434 -4.19 9.53 -3.36
N ASN A 435 -4.52 10.27 -4.43
CA ASN A 435 -5.07 9.73 -5.67
C ASN A 435 -4.10 9.93 -6.85
N TYR A 436 -3.32 8.90 -7.18
CA TYR A 436 -2.32 8.98 -8.25
C TYR A 436 -2.97 9.22 -9.63
N GLN A 437 -4.01 8.45 -9.95
CA GLN A 437 -4.73 8.54 -11.22
C GLN A 437 -5.34 9.93 -11.44
N LEU A 438 -5.97 10.51 -10.42
CA LEU A 438 -6.48 11.88 -10.48
C LEU A 438 -5.36 12.89 -10.66
N GLY A 439 -4.21 12.68 -10.02
CA GLY A 439 -3.02 13.54 -10.17
C GLY A 439 -2.49 13.60 -11.58
N LEU A 440 -2.43 12.47 -12.27
CA LEU A 440 -2.09 12.42 -13.70
C LEU A 440 -3.15 13.17 -14.54
N GLN A 441 -4.43 12.87 -14.33
CA GLN A 441 -5.52 13.46 -15.10
C GLN A 441 -5.62 14.98 -14.91
N SER A 442 -5.31 15.45 -13.70
CA SER A 442 -5.46 16.85 -13.29
C SER A 442 -4.16 17.66 -13.36
N GLY A 443 -3.05 17.02 -13.72
CA GLY A 443 -1.75 17.65 -13.96
C GLY A 443 -1.00 18.08 -12.71
N TYR A 444 -1.11 17.35 -11.60
CA TYR A 444 -0.32 17.56 -10.37
C TYR A 444 0.58 16.37 -10.00
N ILE A 445 0.63 15.35 -10.87
CA ILE A 445 1.63 14.26 -10.92
C ILE A 445 2.11 14.14 -12.37
N ARG A 446 3.36 13.72 -12.60
CA ARG A 446 3.94 13.53 -13.93
C ARG A 446 4.75 12.26 -14.05
#